data_AF-E6NB28-F1
#
_entry.id   AF-E6NB28-F1
#
_cell.length_a   1.000
_cell.length_b   1.000
_cell.length_c   1.000
_cell.angle_alpha   90.00
_cell.angle_beta   90.00
_cell.angle_gamma   90.00
#
_symmetry.space_group_name_H-M   'P 1'
#
loop_
_entity.id
_entity.type
_entity.pdbx_description
1 polymer ?
#
loop_
_entity_poly.entity_id
_entity_poly.type
_entity_poly.pdbx_seq_one_letter_code
_entity_poly.pdbx_strand_id
1 'polypeptide(L)' 'MKSYSLGDSLHPLQYLRAAEESSEIAARLLASGKEVNALDILIDGIAVANGIEKIATRDKDFLEIEKVTDIEIITYQK' A
#
# COMPACT_ATOMS: atom_id res chain seq x y z
N MET A 1 -8.52 -24.59 18.82
CA MET A 1 -7.47 -23.56 18.68
C MET A 1 -6.94 -23.67 17.25
N LYS A 2 -7.30 -22.76 16.34
CA LYS A 2 -6.75 -22.77 14.98
C LYS A 2 -5.30 -22.28 15.06
N SER A 3 -4.36 -23.19 14.88
CA SER A 3 -2.96 -22.84 14.64
C SER A 3 -2.88 -22.15 13.29
N TYR A 4 -2.59 -20.86 13.28
CA TYR A 4 -2.06 -20.20 12.09
C TYR A 4 -0.66 -20.80 11.88
N SER A 5 -0.57 -21.85 11.06
CA SER A 5 0.71 -22.21 10.48
C SER A 5 1.15 -20.99 9.67
N LEU A 6 2.31 -20.42 10.01
CA LEU A 6 3.12 -19.59 9.10
C LEU A 6 3.59 -20.45 7.90
N GLY A 7 2.67 -21.16 7.28
CA GLY A 7 2.87 -22.03 6.13
C GLY A 7 2.61 -21.21 4.89
N ASP A 8 3.53 -20.29 4.61
CA ASP A 8 4.06 -19.98 3.30
C ASP A 8 5.17 -18.97 3.53
N SER A 9 6.40 -19.49 3.53
CA SER A 9 7.65 -18.77 3.67
C SER A 9 7.61 -17.46 2.88
N LEU A 10 7.79 -16.32 3.55
CA LEU A 10 8.05 -15.01 2.94
C LEU A 10 8.89 -15.17 1.67
N HIS A 11 8.25 -15.16 0.51
CA HIS A 11 8.91 -15.36 -0.76
C HIS A 11 9.82 -14.14 -0.95
N PRO A 12 11.14 -14.27 -1.15
CA PRO A 12 12.04 -13.12 -1.31
C PRO A 12 11.58 -12.13 -2.40
N LEU A 13 10.83 -12.64 -3.38
CA LEU A 13 10.22 -11.88 -4.47
C LEU A 13 9.12 -10.91 -4.02
N GLN A 14 8.52 -11.13 -2.85
CA GLN A 14 7.42 -10.30 -2.36
C GLN A 14 7.89 -8.91 -1.94
N TYR A 15 9.09 -8.81 -1.35
CA TYR A 15 9.72 -7.53 -1.05
C TYR A 15 10.12 -6.77 -2.33
N LEU A 16 10.53 -7.49 -3.38
CA LEU A 16 10.84 -6.89 -4.68
C LEU A 16 9.57 -6.31 -5.32
N ARG A 17 8.47 -7.07 -5.35
CA ARG A 17 7.19 -6.54 -5.82
C ARG A 17 6.73 -5.33 -5.02
N ALA A 18 6.78 -5.39 -3.69
CA ALA A 18 6.39 -4.24 -2.87
C ALA A 18 7.23 -2.99 -3.18
N ALA A 19 8.53 -3.14 -3.43
CA ALA A 19 9.40 -2.04 -3.82
C ALA A 19 9.07 -1.50 -5.24
N GLU A 20 8.75 -2.38 -6.19
CA GLU A 20 8.30 -2.02 -7.54
C GLU A 20 6.98 -1.24 -7.48
N GLU A 21 5.97 -1.77 -6.80
CA GLU A 21 4.67 -1.12 -6.62
C GLU A 21 4.82 0.25 -5.92
N SER A 22 5.61 0.31 -4.84
CA SER A 22 5.89 1.58 -4.15
C SER A 22 6.52 2.62 -5.08
N SER A 23 7.46 2.20 -5.93
CA SER A 23 8.15 3.10 -6.87
C SER A 23 7.21 3.59 -7.96
N GLU A 24 6.32 2.72 -8.44
CA GLU A 24 5.32 3.08 -9.44
C GLU A 24 4.27 4.05 -8.89
N ILE A 25 3.80 3.82 -7.66
CA ILE A 25 2.91 4.75 -6.95
C ILE A 25 3.58 6.11 -6.80
N ALA A 26 4.83 6.15 -6.34
CA ALA A 26 5.60 7.39 -6.20
C ALA A 26 5.73 8.14 -7.53
N ALA A 27 6.01 7.43 -8.63
CA ALA A 27 6.12 8.02 -9.96
C ALA A 27 4.80 8.64 -10.43
N ARG A 28 3.67 7.95 -10.19
CA ARG A 28 2.32 8.46 -10.55
C ARG A 28 1.95 9.69 -9.73
N LEU A 29 2.21 9.68 -8.43
CA LEU A 29 1.99 10.83 -7.54
C LEU A 29 2.83 12.03 -7.98
N LEU A 30 4.12 11.82 -8.25
CA LEU A 30 5.01 12.87 -8.74
C LEU A 30 4.53 13.46 -10.08
N ALA A 31 4.11 12.61 -11.02
CA ALA A 31 3.56 13.05 -12.30
C ALA A 31 2.28 13.89 -12.14
N SER A 32 1.51 13.66 -11.07
CA SER A 32 0.33 14.45 -10.70
C SER A 32 0.65 15.71 -9.87
N GLY A 33 1.93 15.97 -9.56
CA GLY A 33 2.36 17.09 -8.73
C GLY A 33 2.01 16.94 -7.25
N LYS A 34 1.83 15.70 -6.77
CA LYS A 34 1.50 15.38 -5.39
C LYS A 34 2.72 14.84 -4.66
N GLU A 35 3.03 15.45 -3.52
CA GLU A 35 3.99 14.94 -2.56
C GLU A 35 3.23 14.21 -1.45
N VAL A 36 3.54 12.93 -1.28
CA VAL A 36 2.99 12.06 -0.22
C VAL A 36 4.16 11.46 0.55
N ASN A 37 3.95 11.16 1.83
CA ASN A 37 4.99 10.59 2.67
C ASN A 37 5.50 9.24 2.12
N ALA A 38 6.83 9.05 2.12
CA ALA A 38 7.44 7.81 1.63
C ALA A 38 7.01 6.55 2.40
N LEU A 39 6.67 6.67 3.69
CA LEU A 39 6.16 5.56 4.49
C LEU A 39 4.73 5.17 4.07
N ASP A 40 3.89 6.15 3.74
CA ASP A 40 2.53 5.88 3.27
C ASP A 40 2.55 5.20 1.90
N ILE A 41 3.44 5.67 1.01
CA ILE A 41 3.71 5.03 -0.28
C ILE A 41 4.19 3.58 -0.08
N LEU A 42 5.09 3.34 0.88
CA LEU A 42 5.58 1.99 1.17
C LEU A 42 4.47 1.07 1.73
N ILE A 43 3.64 1.57 2.64
CA ILE A 43 2.50 0.83 3.19
C ILE A 43 1.56 0.42 2.06
N ASP A 44 1.26 1.35 1.15
CA ASP A 44 0.39 1.08 0.00
C ASP A 44 1.02 0.11 -1.01
N GLY A 45 2.30 0.29 -1.34
CA GLY A 45 3.01 -0.64 -2.24
C GLY A 45 3.07 -2.07 -1.69
N ILE A 46 3.20 -2.25 -0.37
CA ILE A 46 3.05 -3.56 0.28
C ILE A 46 1.63 -4.07 0.12
N ALA A 47 0.62 -3.24 0.34
CA ALA A 47 -0.79 -3.63 0.20
C ALA A 47 -1.11 -4.10 -1.23
N VAL A 48 -0.74 -3.32 -2.25
CA VAL A 48 -0.93 -3.68 -3.67
C VAL A 48 -0.20 -4.98 -4.01
N ALA A 49 1.08 -5.12 -3.61
CA ALA A 49 1.86 -6.32 -3.90
C ALA A 49 1.28 -7.61 -3.26
N ASN A 50 0.48 -7.46 -2.21
CA ASN A 50 -0.21 -8.55 -1.53
C ASN A 50 -1.67 -8.75 -2.01
N GLY A 51 -2.13 -7.96 -2.98
CA GLY A 51 -3.52 -8.02 -3.47
C GLY A 51 -4.55 -7.57 -2.43
N ILE A 52 -4.16 -6.67 -1.53
CA ILE A 52 -5.08 -6.06 -0.57
C ILE A 52 -5.93 -5.03 -1.30
N GLU A 53 -7.25 -5.12 -1.12
CA GLU A 53 -8.21 -4.24 -1.79
C GLU A 53 -8.54 -2.97 -0.99
N LYS A 54 -8.30 -2.98 0.34
CA LYS A 54 -8.74 -1.90 1.22
C LYS A 54 -7.71 -1.56 2.31
N ILE A 55 -7.52 -0.27 2.58
CA ILE A 55 -6.74 0.22 3.71
C ILE A 55 -7.64 1.06 4.61
N ALA A 56 -7.70 0.71 5.90
CA ALA A 56 -8.35 1.54 6.91
C ALA A 56 -7.31 2.45 7.57
N THR A 57 -7.49 3.77 7.50
CA THR A 57 -6.56 4.72 8.09
C THR A 57 -7.26 5.97 8.63
N ARG A 58 -6.57 6.69 9.53
CA ARG A 58 -6.96 8.04 9.94
C ARG A 58 -6.23 9.12 9.15
N ASP A 59 -5.17 8.73 8.46
CA ASP A 59 -4.36 9.63 7.66
C ASP A 59 -5.08 9.92 6.35
N LYS A 60 -5.32 11.21 6.10
CA LYS A 60 -6.04 11.65 4.91
C LYS A 60 -5.13 11.72 3.69
N ASP A 61 -3.82 11.64 3.86
CA ASP A 61 -2.87 11.68 2.74
C ASP A 61 -3.00 10.42 1.87
N PHE A 62 -3.50 9.31 2.43
CA PHE A 62 -3.88 8.11 1.67
C PHE A 62 -4.98 8.36 0.63
N LEU A 63 -5.80 9.40 0.79
CA LEU A 63 -6.79 9.77 -0.24
C LEU A 63 -6.14 10.27 -1.53
N GLU A 64 -4.89 10.73 -1.50
CA GLU A 64 -4.15 11.03 -2.73
C GLU A 64 -3.62 9.74 -3.39
N ILE A 65 -3.33 8.72 -2.60
CA ILE A 65 -2.89 7.40 -3.09
C ILE A 65 -4.05 6.66 -3.78
N GLU A 66 -5.26 6.69 -3.20
CA GLU A 66 -6.50 6.13 -3.80
C GLU A 66 -6.76 6.61 -5.23
N LYS A 67 -6.27 7.81 -5.59
CA LYS A 67 -6.46 8.37 -6.94
C LYS A 67 -5.56 7.73 -7.99
N VAL A 68 -4.49 7.04 -7.58
CA VAL A 68 -3.47 6.47 -8.47
C VAL A 68 -3.32 4.95 -8.33
N THR A 69 -4.10 4.33 -7.43
CA THR A 69 -4.15 2.88 -7.19
C THR A 69 -5.60 2.39 -7.16
N ASP A 70 -5.78 1.06 -7.21
CA ASP A 70 -7.11 0.43 -7.12
C ASP A 70 -7.52 0.10 -5.67
N ILE A 71 -6.80 0.62 -4.66
CA ILE A 71 -7.07 0.38 -3.24
C ILE A 71 -8.15 1.35 -2.75
N GLU A 72 -9.17 0.81 -2.07
CA GLU A 72 -10.19 1.59 -1.38
C GLU A 72 -9.68 2.09 -0.01
N ILE A 73 -9.80 3.39 0.25
CA ILE A 73 -9.40 3.99 1.53
C ILE A 73 -10.60 4.21 2.44
N ILE A 74 -10.64 3.47 3.54
CA ILE A 74 -11.67 3.61 4.57
C ILE A 74 -11.15 4.54 5.66
N THR A 75 -11.66 5.77 5.68
CA THR A 75 -11.33 6.72 6.76
C THR A 75 -12.23 6.54 7.98
N TYR A 76 -11.67 6.68 9.17
CA TYR A 76 -12.43 6.62 10.42
C TYR A 76 -12.05 7.73 11.39
N GLN A 77 -13.02 8.17 12.19
CA GLN A 77 -12.81 9.15 13.26
C GLN A 77 -12.65 8.44 14.62
N LYS A 78 -12.13 9.16 15.61
CA LYS A 78 -11.94 8.66 16.97
C LYS A 78 -13.26 8.65 17.73
#